data_AF-A0A820IP55-F1
#
_entry.id   AF-A0A820IP55-F1
#
_cell.length_a   1.000
_cell.length_b   1.000
_cell.length_c   1.000
_cell.angle_alpha   90.00
_cell.angle_beta   90.00
_cell.angle_gamma   90.00
#
_symmetry.space_group_name_H-M   'P 1'
#
loop_
_entity.id
_entity.type
_entity.pdbx_description
1 polymer ?
#
loop_
_entity_poly.entity_id
_entity_poly.type
_entity_poly.pdbx_seq_one_letter_code
_entity_poly.pdbx_strand_id
1 'polypeptide(L)'
;MQSSISFLKSNKGKTLLLLNQYLFKCNKTTHSKKYWICIERECKVFVQTDLNDQFLLITGDHNHVVNPDLIEAKLLKEKMKHRILTETTSLTQIYDQEIANTKLSEATAAQFPTVIEYRSNMSKARRKTTPVIPTSCVFEIPAPYQETLSQKHFLLMDFF
;
A
#
# COMPACT_ATOMS: atom_id res chain seq x y z
N MET A 1 -11.21 17.37 24.78
CA MET A 1 -10.76 17.33 23.37
C MET A 1 -10.67 15.87 22.96
N GLN A 2 -11.46 15.41 21.99
CA GLN A 2 -11.34 14.05 21.46
C GLN A 2 -10.08 13.99 20.60
N SER A 3 -9.06 13.27 21.06
CA SER A 3 -7.88 13.01 20.25
C SER A 3 -8.24 12.00 19.17
N SER A 4 -8.25 12.44 17.90
CA SER A 4 -8.50 11.56 16.76
C SER A 4 -7.29 10.65 16.54
N ILE A 5 -7.52 9.34 16.58
CA ILE A 5 -6.51 8.33 16.22
C ILE A 5 -6.75 7.84 14.80
N SER A 6 -5.66 7.52 14.10
CA SER A 6 -5.70 6.85 12.81
C SER A 6 -4.72 5.70 12.77
N PHE A 7 -4.89 4.82 11.78
CA PHE A 7 -4.09 3.60 11.67
C PHE A 7 -3.38 3.57 10.33
N LEU A 8 -2.12 3.14 10.37
CA LEU A 8 -1.29 2.95 9.20
C LEU A 8 -0.73 1.53 9.16
N LYS A 9 -0.23 1.12 8.01
CA LYS A 9 0.49 -0.15 7.88
C LYS A 9 2.01 0.05 7.84
N SER A 10 2.73 -0.74 8.61
CA SER A 10 4.19 -0.84 8.50
C SER A 10 4.60 -1.57 7.20
N ASN A 11 5.88 -1.48 6.85
CA ASN A 11 6.44 -2.20 5.69
C ASN A 11 6.22 -3.72 5.76
N LYS A 12 6.15 -4.29 6.97
CA LYS A 12 5.88 -5.72 7.21
C LYS A 12 4.38 -6.03 7.34
N GLY A 13 3.50 -5.07 7.09
CA GLY A 13 2.04 -5.23 7.16
C GLY A 13 1.44 -5.13 8.57
N LYS A 14 2.25 -5.01 9.63
CA LYS A 14 1.76 -4.78 11.00
C LYS A 14 1.10 -3.40 11.11
N THR A 15 0.01 -3.30 11.84
CA THR A 15 -0.69 -2.05 12.12
C THR A 15 0.15 -1.14 13.02
N LEU A 16 0.18 0.14 12.69
CA LEU A 16 0.72 1.24 13.47
C LEU A 16 -0.43 2.18 13.84
N LEU A 17 -0.35 2.75 15.04
CA LEU A 17 -1.28 3.77 15.51
C LEU A 17 -0.61 5.14 15.32
N LEU A 18 -1.32 6.08 14.70
CA LEU A 18 -0.93 7.48 14.59
C LEU A 18 -1.81 8.29 15.55
N LEU A 19 -1.17 8.97 16.50
CA LEU A 19 -1.82 9.84 17.46
C LEU A 19 -0.94 11.07 17.70
N ASN A 20 -1.51 12.27 17.60
CA ASN A 20 -0.80 13.53 17.85
C ASN A 20 0.53 13.66 17.08
N GLN A 21 0.57 13.18 15.84
CA GLN A 21 1.79 13.14 14.99
C GLN A 21 2.90 12.23 15.53
N TYR A 22 2.58 11.29 16.41
CA TYR A 22 3.50 10.24 16.85
C TYR A 22 3.00 8.87 16.40
N LEU A 23 3.95 8.01 16.03
CA LEU A 23 3.65 6.65 15.62
C LEU A 23 3.95 5.67 16.75
N PHE A 24 3.01 4.74 16.93
CA PHE A 24 3.08 3.70 17.93
C PHE A 24 2.95 2.32 17.26
N LYS A 25 3.65 1.34 17.80
CA LYS A 25 3.54 -0.07 17.41
C LYS A 25 2.77 -0.83 18.49
N CYS A 26 1.93 -1.77 18.09
CA CYS A 26 1.25 -2.64 19.06
C CYS A 26 2.30 -3.49 19.79
N ASN A 27 2.34 -3.36 21.11
CA ASN A 27 3.21 -4.14 21.99
C ASN A 27 2.51 -5.43 22.42
N LYS A 28 1.27 -5.30 22.92
CA LYS A 28 0.46 -6.44 23.36
C LYS A 28 -1.03 -6.12 23.27
N THR A 29 -1.82 -7.16 23.10
CA THR A 29 -3.29 -7.13 23.16
C THR A 29 -3.74 -8.01 24.31
N THR A 30 -4.59 -7.50 25.19
CA THR A 30 -5.25 -8.25 26.26
C THR A 30 -6.70 -8.53 25.86
N HIS A 31 -7.46 -9.19 26.73
CA HIS A 31 -8.89 -9.48 26.49
C HIS A 31 -9.78 -8.24 26.34
N SER A 32 -9.33 -7.06 26.78
CA SER A 32 -10.15 -5.84 26.76
C SER A 32 -9.48 -4.64 26.10
N LYS A 33 -8.15 -4.64 25.94
CA LYS A 33 -7.38 -3.46 25.53
C LYS A 33 -6.20 -3.83 24.64
N LYS A 34 -5.79 -2.89 23.80
CA LYS A 34 -4.53 -2.94 23.07
C LYS A 34 -3.56 -1.91 23.66
N TYR A 35 -2.31 -2.32 23.83
CA TYR A 35 -1.23 -1.47 24.34
C TYR A 35 -0.27 -1.17 23.22
N TRP A 36 -0.07 0.12 22.96
CA TRP A 36 0.77 0.64 21.89
C TRP A 36 1.94 1.39 22.50
N ILE A 37 3.15 1.11 22.06
CA ILE A 37 4.36 1.82 22.52
C ILE A 37 4.92 2.64 21.39
N CYS A 38 5.61 3.74 21.72
CA CYS A 38 6.26 4.56 20.71
C CYS A 38 7.19 3.71 19.82
N ILE A 39 7.31 4.07 18.55
CA ILE A 39 8.25 3.41 17.64
C ILE A 39 9.69 3.70 18.03
N GLU A 40 9.97 4.90 18.56
CA GLU A 40 11.29 5.31 19.01
C GLU A 40 11.73 4.50 20.23
N ARG A 41 12.96 3.97 20.21
CA ARG A 41 13.39 2.92 21.16
C ARG A 41 13.54 3.45 22.58
N GLU A 42 14.08 4.65 22.71
CA GLU A 42 14.33 5.30 24.00
C GLU A 42 13.07 6.00 24.55
N CYS A 43 11.97 6.01 23.79
CA CYS A 43 10.73 6.67 24.16
C CYS A 43 9.80 5.71 24.91
N LYS A 44 9.44 6.09 26.14
CA LYS A 44 8.62 5.26 27.04
C LYS A 44 7.12 5.58 26.98
N VAL A 45 6.70 6.48 26.09
CA VAL A 45 5.29 6.83 25.90
C VAL A 45 4.52 5.62 25.38
N PHE A 46 3.35 5.41 25.96
CA PHE A 46 2.42 4.39 25.50
C PHE A 46 1.00 4.91 25.42
N VAL A 47 0.22 4.25 24.57
CA VAL A 47 -1.19 4.53 24.32
C VAL A 47 -1.99 3.25 24.54
N GLN A 48 -3.18 3.40 25.09
CA GLN A 48 -4.16 2.32 25.23
C GLN A 48 -5.35 2.61 24.34
N THR A 49 -5.80 1.59 23.60
CA THR A 49 -7.08 1.59 22.90
C THR A 49 -7.91 0.42 23.39
N ASP A 50 -9.22 0.48 23.17
CA ASP A 50 -10.07 -0.71 23.31
C ASP A 50 -9.80 -1.70 22.15
N LEU A 51 -10.54 -2.81 22.13
CA LEU A 51 -10.45 -3.78 21.04
C LEU A 51 -11.03 -3.27 19.71
N ASN A 52 -11.95 -2.31 19.77
CA ASN A 52 -12.58 -1.65 18.63
C ASN A 52 -11.79 -0.44 18.13
N ASP A 53 -10.54 -0.32 18.55
CA ASP A 53 -9.62 0.72 18.12
C ASP A 53 -10.11 2.15 18.46
N GLN A 54 -10.81 2.31 19.59
CA GLN A 54 -11.14 3.58 20.23
C GLN A 54 -10.06 3.99 21.24
N PHE A 55 -9.70 5.27 21.21
CA PHE A 55 -8.71 5.84 22.12
C PHE A 55 -9.20 5.81 23.57
N LEU A 56 -8.37 5.30 24.48
CA LEU A 56 -8.66 5.28 25.92
C LEU A 56 -7.76 6.23 26.70
N LEU A 57 -6.44 6.10 26.52
CA LEU A 57 -5.45 6.79 27.36
C LEU A 57 -4.11 6.92 26.63
N ILE A 58 -3.40 8.01 26.89
CA ILE A 58 -1.97 8.17 26.62
C ILE A 58 -1.24 8.43 27.94
N THR A 59 -0.02 7.93 28.09
CA THR A 59 0.78 8.11 29.31
C THR A 59 2.24 8.35 28.99
N GLY A 60 2.82 9.34 29.69
CA GLY A 60 4.21 9.78 29.52
C GLY A 60 4.35 10.90 28.49
N ASP A 61 5.55 11.49 28.46
CA ASP A 61 5.92 12.56 27.55
C ASP A 61 7.00 12.08 26.57
N HIS A 62 6.91 12.54 25.32
CA HIS A 62 7.88 12.18 24.30
C HIS A 62 9.22 12.89 24.59
N ASN A 63 10.31 12.13 24.54
CA ASN A 63 11.68 12.62 24.68
C ASN A 63 12.38 12.85 23.34
N HIS A 64 11.62 12.89 22.25
CA HIS A 64 12.13 13.09 20.91
C HIS A 64 11.16 13.98 20.12
N VAL A 65 11.67 14.61 19.07
CA VAL A 65 10.88 15.48 18.21
C VAL A 65 10.01 14.63 17.27
N VAL A 66 8.88 15.19 16.88
CA VAL A 66 8.03 14.66 15.79
C VAL A 66 8.83 14.66 14.49
N ASN A 67 8.72 13.58 13.71
CA ASN A 67 9.24 13.53 12.34
C ASN A 67 8.05 13.54 11.36
N PRO A 68 7.60 14.73 10.89
CA PRO A 68 6.45 14.84 10.01
C PRO A 68 6.71 14.18 8.65
N ASP A 69 7.91 14.32 8.10
CA ASP A 69 8.30 13.75 6.81
C ASP A 69 8.11 12.23 6.78
N LEU A 70 8.48 11.55 7.87
CA LEU A 70 8.31 10.09 7.99
C LEU A 70 6.83 9.66 8.00
N ILE A 71 5.95 10.49 8.57
CA ILE A 71 4.52 10.23 8.64
C ILE A 71 3.89 10.44 7.25
N GLU A 72 4.23 11.56 6.60
CA GLU A 72 3.83 11.85 5.22
C GLU A 72 4.28 10.74 4.27
N ALA A 73 5.53 10.28 4.40
CA ALA A 73 6.08 9.20 3.60
C ALA A 73 5.26 7.89 3.73
N LYS A 74 4.84 7.57 4.96
CA LYS A 74 3.99 6.40 5.22
C LYS A 74 2.58 6.56 4.66
N LEU A 75 1.98 7.74 4.83
CA LEU A 75 0.64 8.04 4.33
C LEU A 75 0.58 7.93 2.81
N LEU A 76 1.54 8.55 2.11
CA LEU A 76 1.60 8.48 0.65
C LEU A 76 1.81 7.05 0.17
N LYS A 77 2.68 6.29 0.83
CA LYS A 77 2.90 4.88 0.51
C LYS A 77 1.63 4.05 0.67
N GLU A 78 0.84 4.31 1.70
CA GLU A 78 -0.43 3.62 1.93
C GLU A 78 -1.46 3.98 0.85
N LYS A 79 -1.56 5.26 0.50
CA LYS A 79 -2.40 5.75 -0.60
C LYS A 79 -2.02 5.10 -1.94
N MET A 80 -0.73 5.10 -2.29
CA MET A 80 -0.22 4.43 -3.48
C MET A 80 -0.56 2.94 -3.49
N LYS A 81 -0.35 2.25 -2.35
CA LYS A 81 -0.64 0.82 -2.23
C LYS A 81 -2.13 0.54 -2.42
N HIS A 82 -2.99 1.39 -1.87
CA HIS A 82 -4.43 1.31 -2.09
C HIS A 82 -4.75 1.39 -3.59
N ARG A 83 -4.26 2.44 -4.27
CA ARG A 83 -4.48 2.63 -5.72
C ARG A 83 -4.01 1.44 -6.55
N ILE A 84 -2.85 0.86 -6.23
CA ILE A 84 -2.33 -0.33 -6.94
C ILE A 84 -3.25 -1.53 -6.82
N LEU A 85 -3.96 -1.66 -5.71
CA LEU A 85 -4.89 -2.78 -5.48
C LEU A 85 -6.27 -2.50 -6.08
N THR A 86 -6.67 -1.23 -6.25
CA THR A 86 -8.00 -0.86 -6.76
C THR A 86 -8.03 -0.54 -8.25
N GLU A 87 -6.93 -0.02 -8.81
CA GLU A 87 -6.86 0.49 -10.18
C GLU A 87 -5.96 -0.38 -11.07
N THR A 88 -6.21 -0.32 -12.38
CA THR A 88 -5.37 -0.95 -13.42
C THR A 88 -4.43 0.03 -14.12
N THR A 89 -4.38 1.30 -13.69
CA THR A 89 -3.44 2.34 -14.17
C THR A 89 -1.99 1.89 -14.00
N SER A 90 -1.07 2.30 -14.88
CA SER A 90 0.33 1.83 -14.81
C SER A 90 1.00 2.25 -13.49
N LEU A 91 1.88 1.40 -12.93
CA LEU A 91 2.61 1.72 -11.69
C LEU A 91 3.38 3.05 -11.79
N THR A 92 3.99 3.32 -12.94
CA THR A 92 4.73 4.56 -13.15
C THR A 92 3.80 5.76 -13.18
N GLN A 93 2.65 5.66 -13.85
CA GLN A 93 1.66 6.73 -13.85
C GLN A 93 1.11 7.02 -12.44
N ILE A 94 0.82 5.98 -11.65
CA ILE A 94 0.41 6.17 -10.24
C ILE A 94 1.50 6.93 -9.48
N TYR A 95 2.76 6.54 -9.64
CA TYR A 95 3.89 7.21 -8.99
C TYR A 95 3.99 8.68 -9.38
N ASP A 96 4.05 8.97 -10.68
CA ASP A 96 4.24 10.33 -11.18
C ASP A 96 3.09 11.24 -10.77
N GLN A 97 1.84 10.74 -10.80
CA GLN A 97 0.67 11.47 -10.32
C GLN A 97 0.74 11.78 -8.82
N GLU A 98 1.07 10.78 -7.99
CA GLU A 98 1.15 10.98 -6.54
C GLU A 98 2.29 11.92 -6.17
N ILE A 99 3.45 11.83 -6.82
CA ILE A 99 4.55 12.77 -6.61
C ILE A 99 4.18 14.18 -7.07
N ALA A 100 3.52 14.34 -8.22
CA ALA A 100 3.08 15.65 -8.70
C ALA A 100 1.99 16.28 -7.81
N ASN A 101 1.08 15.47 -7.27
CA ASN A 101 -0.01 15.92 -6.41
C ASN A 101 0.49 16.34 -5.02
N THR A 102 1.53 15.68 -4.53
CA THR A 102 2.07 15.96 -3.20
C THR A 102 3.14 17.02 -3.36
N LYS A 103 2.89 18.26 -2.89
CA LYS A 103 3.92 19.30 -2.78
C LYS A 103 4.93 18.90 -1.71
N LEU A 104 5.77 17.94 -2.05
CA LEU A 104 6.64 17.25 -1.13
C LEU A 104 7.81 18.17 -0.75
N SER A 105 8.19 18.19 0.53
CA SER A 105 9.44 18.81 0.93
C SER A 105 10.63 18.03 0.35
N GLU A 106 11.77 18.69 0.15
CA GLU A 106 12.99 18.04 -0.35
C GLU A 106 13.46 16.89 0.58
N ALA A 107 13.33 17.09 1.89
CA ALA A 107 13.65 16.08 2.90
C ALA A 107 12.70 14.86 2.82
N THR A 108 11.41 15.11 2.61
CA THR A 108 10.43 14.03 2.43
C THR A 108 10.70 13.29 1.12
N ALA A 109 11.06 13.98 0.02
CA ALA A 109 11.38 13.38 -1.28
C ALA A 109 12.55 12.39 -1.19
N ALA A 110 13.57 12.72 -0.39
CA ALA A 110 14.71 11.83 -0.16
C ALA A 110 14.35 10.53 0.57
N GLN A 111 13.27 10.51 1.36
CA GLN A 111 12.80 9.29 2.04
C GLN A 111 11.99 8.37 1.13
N PHE A 112 11.57 8.84 -0.05
CA PHE A 112 10.79 8.03 -0.97
C PHE A 112 11.66 7.12 -1.84
N PRO A 113 11.18 5.89 -2.12
CA PRO A 113 11.83 5.04 -3.09
C PRO A 113 11.79 5.69 -4.47
N THR A 114 12.83 5.43 -5.26
CA THR A 114 12.86 5.80 -6.67
C THR A 114 11.73 5.09 -7.43
N VAL A 115 11.35 5.59 -8.61
CA VAL A 115 10.33 4.95 -9.48
C VAL A 115 10.66 3.46 -9.73
N ILE A 116 11.94 3.14 -9.87
CA ILE A 116 12.43 1.77 -10.12
C ILE A 116 12.16 0.88 -8.91
N GLU A 117 12.55 1.34 -7.72
CA GLU A 117 12.30 0.64 -6.46
C GLU A 117 10.81 0.50 -6.17
N TYR A 118 10.05 1.57 -6.41
CA TYR A 118 8.60 1.57 -6.29
C TYR A 118 7.98 0.48 -7.17
N ARG A 119 8.37 0.42 -8.46
CA ARG A 119 7.87 -0.60 -9.38
C ARG A 119 8.21 -2.01 -8.91
N SER A 120 9.45 -2.25 -8.48
CA SER A 120 9.90 -3.55 -7.97
C SER A 120 9.11 -3.99 -6.72
N ASN A 121 8.97 -3.08 -5.76
CA ASN A 121 8.27 -3.33 -4.50
C ASN A 121 6.76 -3.56 -4.72
N MET A 122 6.15 -2.79 -5.63
CA MET A 122 4.71 -2.77 -5.84
C MET A 122 4.21 -3.77 -6.88
N SER A 123 5.06 -4.22 -7.81
CA SER A 123 4.72 -5.27 -8.77
C SER A 123 4.25 -6.55 -8.08
N LYS A 124 4.86 -6.90 -6.93
CA LYS A 124 4.44 -8.05 -6.12
C LYS A 124 3.03 -7.88 -5.56
N ALA A 125 2.68 -6.68 -5.10
CA ALA A 125 1.35 -6.39 -4.58
C ALA A 125 0.30 -6.43 -5.70
N ARG A 126 0.64 -5.86 -6.88
CA ARG A 126 -0.25 -5.81 -8.04
C ARG A 126 -0.56 -7.18 -8.64
N ARG A 127 0.38 -8.12 -8.64
CA ARG A 127 0.14 -9.50 -9.11
C ARG A 127 -1.03 -10.22 -8.41
N LYS A 128 -1.49 -9.72 -7.26
CA LYS A 128 -2.70 -10.24 -6.59
C LYS A 128 -4.00 -9.84 -7.30
N THR A 129 -3.99 -8.74 -8.04
CA THR A 129 -5.16 -8.14 -8.68
C THR A 129 -5.09 -8.25 -10.20
N THR A 130 -3.90 -8.33 -10.79
CA THR A 130 -3.75 -8.58 -12.23
C THR A 130 -4.14 -10.02 -12.55
N PRO A 131 -4.92 -10.28 -13.61
CA PRO A 131 -5.15 -11.63 -14.10
C PRO A 131 -3.83 -12.31 -14.47
N VAL A 132 -3.78 -13.62 -14.28
CA VAL A 132 -2.62 -14.43 -14.68
C VAL A 132 -2.47 -14.32 -16.18
N ILE A 133 -1.25 -14.06 -16.66
CA ILE A 133 -0.95 -14.13 -18.09
C ILE A 133 -1.26 -15.56 -18.53
N PRO A 134 -2.20 -15.78 -19.48
CA PRO A 134 -2.54 -17.11 -19.92
C PRO A 134 -1.29 -17.84 -20.42
N THR A 135 -1.08 -19.05 -19.92
CA THR A 135 0.11 -19.88 -20.22
C THR A 135 -0.01 -20.57 -21.57
N SER A 136 -1.22 -20.74 -22.08
CA SER A 136 -1.48 -21.26 -23.42
C SER A 136 -1.85 -20.12 -24.37
N CYS A 137 -1.26 -20.14 -25.56
CA CYS A 137 -1.79 -19.41 -26.72
C CYS A 137 -2.84 -20.26 -27.46
N VAL A 138 -3.67 -21.02 -26.72
CA VAL A 138 -4.81 -21.72 -27.33
C VAL A 138 -5.90 -20.67 -27.49
N PHE A 139 -5.84 -19.99 -28.63
CA PHE A 139 -6.87 -19.09 -29.09
C PHE A 139 -7.70 -19.85 -30.12
N GLU A 140 -8.79 -20.46 -29.67
CA GLU A 140 -9.77 -21.07 -30.58
C GLU A 140 -10.51 -19.96 -31.32
N ILE A 141 -10.22 -19.82 -32.62
CA ILE A 141 -10.96 -18.90 -33.48
C ILE A 141 -12.42 -19.39 -33.55
N PRO A 142 -13.43 -18.57 -33.21
CA PRO A 142 -14.82 -18.99 -33.30
C PRO A 142 -15.18 -19.44 -34.73
N ALA A 143 -15.97 -20.50 -34.87
CA ALA A 143 -16.40 -21.07 -36.15
C ALA A 143 -16.73 -20.06 -37.27
N PRO A 144 -17.49 -18.97 -37.04
CA PRO A 144 -17.79 -17.99 -38.10
C PRO A 144 -16.57 -17.24 -38.65
N TYR A 145 -15.43 -17.27 -37.95
CA TYR A 145 -14.19 -16.60 -38.35
C TYR A 145 -13.09 -17.56 -38.80
N GLN A 146 -13.38 -18.87 -38.86
CA GLN A 146 -12.42 -19.88 -39.33
C GLN A 146 -12.31 -19.92 -40.86
N GLU A 147 -13.30 -19.36 -41.57
CA GLU A 147 -13.38 -19.37 -43.03
C GLU A 147 -13.44 -17.95 -43.60
N THR A 148 -12.88 -17.81 -44.80
CA THR A 148 -13.01 -16.62 -45.64
C THR A 148 -14.37 -16.59 -46.34
N LEU A 149 -14.74 -15.45 -46.92
CA LEU A 149 -15.93 -15.31 -47.77
C LEU A 149 -15.96 -16.30 -48.95
N SER A 150 -14.80 -16.84 -49.35
CA SER A 150 -14.65 -17.88 -50.38
C SER A 150 -14.69 -19.32 -49.85
N GLN A 151 -15.13 -19.54 -48.61
CA GLN A 151 -15.20 -20.87 -47.95
C GLN A 151 -13.84 -21.58 -47.85
N LYS A 152 -12.74 -20.81 -47.82
CA LYS A 152 -11.39 -21.35 -47.56
C LYS A 152 -11.01 -21.04 -46.13
N HIS A 153 -10.34 -21.97 -45.46
CA HIS A 153 -9.80 -21.74 -44.12
C HIS A 153 -8.90 -20.50 -44.08
N PHE A 154 -9.10 -19.69 -43.04
CA PHE A 154 -8.38 -18.43 -42.86
C PHE A 154 -6.92 -18.65 -42.45
N LEU A 155 -6.65 -19.64 -41.58
CA LEU A 155 -5.29 -20.03 -41.20
C LEU A 155 -4.83 -21.26 -41.99
N LEU A 156 -3.62 -21.19 -42.54
CA LEU A 156 -3.01 -22.23 -43.38
C LEU A 156 -2.38 -23.38 -42.57
N MET A 157 -2.10 -23.18 -41.27
CA MET A 157 -1.33 -24.10 -40.42
C MET A 157 -1.90 -24.12 -38.98
N ASP A 158 -3.03 -24.79 -38.78
CA ASP A 158 -3.62 -25.06 -37.45
C ASP A 158 -3.80 -26.56 -37.15
N PHE A 159 -3.08 -27.42 -37.88
CA PHE A 159 -3.15 -28.87 -37.64
C PHE A 159 -2.01 -29.30 -36.72
N PHE A 160 -2.33 -29.56 -35.45
CA PHE A 160 -1.57 -30.41 -34.54
C PHE A 160 -2.41 -31.63 -34.15
#